data_AF-A0A7Y5VSL1-F1
#
_entry.id   AF-A0A7Y5VSL1-F1
#
_cell.length_a   1.000
_cell.length_b   1.000
_cell.length_c   1.000
_cell.angle_alpha   90.00
_cell.angle_beta   90.00
_cell.angle_gamma   90.00
#
_symmetry.space_group_name_H-M   'P 1'
#
loop_
_entity.id
_entity.type
_entity.pdbx_description
1 polymer ?
#
loop_
_entity_poly.entity_id
_entity_poly.type
_entity_poly.pdbx_seq_one_letter_code
_entity_poly.pdbx_strand_id
1 'polypeptide(L)' 'MLHRACPLCLTDRPAPFLSAGDVWFGHPGTFTIVRCGACTALYTSPAVPPEEIGRYYPSDYAAHAADRPD' A
#
# COMPACT_ATOMS: atom_id res chain seq x y z
N MET A 1 -3.84 10.78 -0.77
CA MET A 1 -2.55 10.08 -1.02
C MET A 1 -1.40 10.92 -0.48
N LEU A 2 -0.57 10.36 0.41
CA LEU A 2 0.49 11.07 1.13
C LEU A 2 1.87 10.61 0.65
N HIS A 3 2.70 11.54 0.14
CA HIS A 3 4.13 11.29 -0.04
C HIS A 3 4.79 11.05 1.32
N ARG A 4 5.73 10.10 1.41
CA ARG A 4 6.42 9.79 2.66
C ARG A 4 7.90 9.46 2.43
N ALA A 5 8.74 9.95 3.34
CA ALA A 5 10.10 9.43 3.50
C ALA A 5 10.07 7.94 3.86
N CYS A 6 11.22 7.26 3.73
CA CYS A 6 11.32 5.85 4.03
C CYS A 6 10.87 5.56 5.49
N PRO A 7 9.92 4.67 5.73
CA PRO A 7 9.43 4.39 7.08
C PRO A 7 10.43 3.66 7.98
N LEU A 8 11.49 3.08 7.40
CA LEU A 8 12.50 2.33 8.16
C LEU A 8 13.71 3.18 8.53
N CYS A 9 14.26 3.95 7.57
CA CYS A 9 15.48 4.74 7.79
C CYS A 9 15.28 6.25 7.71
N LEU A 10 14.04 6.71 7.52
CA LEU A 10 13.62 8.12 7.47
C LEU A 10 14.25 8.97 6.35
N THR A 11 15.05 8.36 5.47
CA THR A 11 15.61 9.06 4.30
C THR A 11 14.56 9.24 3.20
N ASP A 12 14.49 10.43 2.62
CA ASP A 12 13.63 10.73 1.46
C ASP A 12 14.37 10.54 0.13
N ARG A 13 14.65 9.27 -0.20
CA ARG A 13 15.22 8.87 -1.50
C ARG A 13 14.41 7.72 -2.13
N PRO A 14 13.13 7.93 -2.46
CA PRO A 14 12.34 6.91 -3.14
C PRO A 14 12.71 6.80 -4.62
N ALA A 15 12.86 5.57 -5.12
CA ALA A 15 12.95 5.27 -6.55
C ALA A 15 11.78 4.33 -6.94
N PRO A 16 11.01 4.60 -8.01
CA PRO A 16 9.97 3.69 -8.47
C PRO A 16 10.52 2.28 -8.70
N PHE A 17 9.80 1.27 -8.21
CA PHE A 17 10.18 -0.12 -8.34
C PHE A 17 9.12 -0.93 -9.09
N LEU A 18 7.84 -0.77 -8.71
CA LEU A 18 6.72 -1.44 -9.35
C LEU A 18 5.47 -0.57 -9.24
N SER A 19 4.65 -0.54 -10.29
CA SER A 19 3.34 0.10 -10.27
C SER A 19 2.30 -0.83 -10.87
N ALA A 20 1.15 -0.95 -10.22
CA ALA A 20 0.03 -1.77 -10.70
C ALA A 20 -1.31 -1.16 -10.27
N GLY A 21 -2.37 -1.44 -11.04
CA GLY A 21 -3.74 -1.21 -10.59
C GLY A 21 -4.23 -2.35 -9.68
N ASP A 22 -5.42 -2.18 -9.10
CA ASP A 22 -6.09 -3.26 -8.40
C ASP A 22 -6.72 -4.25 -9.40
N VAL A 23 -6.22 -5.48 -9.40
CA VAL A 23 -6.67 -6.56 -10.29
C VAL A 23 -7.73 -7.47 -9.67
N TRP A 24 -8.01 -7.29 -8.37
CA TRP A 24 -8.93 -8.17 -7.63
C TRP A 24 -10.30 -7.53 -7.46
N PHE A 25 -10.35 -6.30 -6.91
CA PHE A 25 -11.61 -5.60 -6.63
C PHE A 25 -11.89 -4.45 -7.60
N GLY A 26 -10.95 -4.17 -8.52
CA GLY A 26 -11.09 -3.14 -9.54
C GLY A 26 -11.13 -1.72 -8.97
N HIS A 27 -10.56 -1.50 -7.79
CA HIS A 27 -10.47 -0.16 -7.22
C HIS A 27 -9.71 0.79 -8.17
N PRO A 28 -10.21 2.02 -8.38
CA PRO A 28 -9.55 2.97 -9.27
C PRO A 28 -8.20 3.40 -8.70
N GLY A 29 -7.21 3.54 -9.58
CA GLY A 29 -5.92 4.10 -9.24
C GLY A 29 -4.74 3.20 -9.62
N THR A 30 -3.54 3.68 -9.27
CA THR A 30 -2.29 2.95 -9.43
C THR A 30 -1.55 3.00 -8.11
N PHE A 31 -1.16 1.82 -7.63
CA PHE A 31 -0.36 1.66 -6.42
C PHE A 31 1.09 1.47 -6.82
N THR A 32 1.96 2.31 -6.27
CA THR A 32 3.39 2.28 -6.58
C THR A 32 4.17 1.82 -5.36
N ILE A 33 4.95 0.76 -5.54
CA ILE A 33 6.04 0.38 -4.65
C ILE A 33 7.29 1.14 -5.08
N VAL A 34 7.93 1.79 -4.12
CA VAL A 34 9.23 2.43 -4.29
C VAL A 34 10.29 1.67 -3.50
N ARG A 35 11.53 1.73 -3.97
CA ARG A 35 12.72 1.27 -3.26
C ARG A 35 13.45 2.45 -2.64
N CYS A 36 13.78 2.37 -1.36
CA CYS A 36 14.63 3.36 -0.71
C CYS A 36 16.07 3.28 -1.25
N GLY A 37 16.61 4.39 -1.73
CA GLY A 37 18.01 4.50 -2.17
C GLY A 37 19.05 4.46 -1.04
N ALA A 38 18.62 4.42 0.23
CA ALA A 38 19.52 4.34 1.39
C ALA A 38 19.55 2.93 2.01
N CYS A 39 18.40 2.44 2.49
CA CYS A 39 18.31 1.14 3.18
C CYS A 39 17.72 0.02 2.33
N THR A 40 17.40 0.26 1.05
CA THR A 40 16.82 -0.71 0.09
C THR A 40 15.42 -1.25 0.41
N ALA A 41 14.79 -0.77 1.49
CA ALA A 41 13.42 -1.12 1.84
C ALA A 41 12.43 -0.83 0.69
N LEU A 42 11.47 -1.74 0.51
CA LEU A 42 10.34 -1.57 -0.41
C LEU A 42 9.12 -1.10 0.38
N TYR A 43 8.43 -0.08 -0.11
CA TYR A 43 7.23 0.45 0.53
C TYR A 43 6.32 1.15 -0.48
N THR A 44 5.02 1.21 -0.18
CA THR A 44 4.06 1.95 -1.00
C THR A 44 4.25 3.45 -0.83
N SER A 45 4.40 4.17 -1.94
CA SER A 45 4.42 5.63 -1.99
C SER A 45 3.75 6.13 -3.29
N PRO A 46 2.75 7.03 -3.20
CA PRO A 46 2.21 7.60 -1.96
C PRO A 46 1.43 6.57 -1.13
N ALA A 47 1.41 6.75 0.19
CA ALA A 47 0.58 5.95 1.08
C ALA A 47 -0.89 6.41 0.99
N VAL A 48 -1.80 5.45 1.14
CA VAL A 48 -3.22 5.74 1.36
C VAL A 48 -3.39 6.27 2.80
N PRO A 49 -4.12 7.37 3.02
CA PRO A 49 -4.40 7.87 4.36
C PRO A 49 -5.11 6.84 5.25
N PRO A 50 -4.83 6.80 6.57
CA PRO A 50 -5.48 5.85 7.50
C PRO A 50 -7.02 5.91 7.48
N GLU A 51 -7.60 7.08 7.24
CA GLU A 51 -9.04 7.28 7.14
C GLU A 51 -9.64 6.74 5.84
N GLU A 52 -8.82 6.53 4.81
CA GLU A 52 -9.24 6.02 3.49
C GLU A 52 -8.91 4.52 3.31
N ILE A 53 -7.92 3.99 4.04
CA ILE A 53 -7.39 2.64 3.82
C ILE A 53 -8.46 1.53 3.93
N GLY A 54 -9.46 1.72 4.80
CA GLY A 54 -10.55 0.76 4.99
C GLY A 54 -11.36 0.50 3.72
N ARG A 55 -11.40 1.43 2.76
CA ARG A 55 -12.13 1.26 1.49
C ARG A 55 -11.57 0.15 0.61
N TYR A 56 -10.30 -0.22 0.78
CA TYR A 56 -9.63 -1.27 0.02
C TYR A 56 -9.81 -2.67 0.64
N TYR A 57 -10.52 -2.77 1.75
CA TYR A 57 -10.80 -4.01 2.47
C TYR A 57 -12.33 -4.14 2.70
N PRO A 58 -13.12 -4.29 1.61
CA PRO A 58 -14.58 -4.36 1.69
C PRO A 58 -15.04 -5.56 2.54
N SER A 59 -16.31 -5.59 2.96
CA SER A 59 -16.81 -6.61 3.89
C SER A 59 -16.72 -8.05 3.36
N ASP A 60 -16.68 -8.22 2.04
CA ASP A 60 -16.49 -9.49 1.34
C ASP A 60 -15.01 -9.82 1.07
N TYR A 61 -14.07 -8.99 1.55
CA TYR A 61 -12.65 -9.31 1.54
C TYR A 61 -12.40 -10.59 2.35
N ALA A 62 -11.85 -11.62 1.68
CA ALA A 62 -11.77 -12.98 2.21
C ALA A 62 -11.15 -13.10 3.61
N ALA A 63 -10.22 -12.20 3.97
CA ALA A 63 -9.61 -12.21 5.31
C ALA A 63 -10.61 -11.90 6.43
N HIS A 64 -11.70 -11.18 6.17
CA HIS A 64 -12.77 -10.96 7.17
C HIS A 64 -13.56 -12.24 7.47
N ALA A 65 -13.61 -13.19 6.54
CA ALA A 65 -14.34 -14.45 6.72
C ALA A 65 -13.57 -15.47 7.59
N ALA A 66 -12.26 -15.30 7.75
CA ALA A 66 -11.40 -16.23 8.51
C ALA A 66 -11.67 -16.22 10.04
N ASP A 67 -12.42 -15.24 10.54
CA ASP A 67 -12.78 -15.08 11.96
C ASP A 67 -14.16 -15.70 12.33
N ARG A 68 -14.84 -16.38 11.40
CA ARG A 68 -16.11 -17.04 11.71
C ARG A 68 -15.85 -18.46 12.25
N PRO A 69 -16.05 -18.73 13.56
CA PRO A 69 -16.00 -20.10 14.05
C PRO A 69 -17.17 -20.90 13.43
N ASP A 70 -16.90 -22.17 13.09
CA ASP A 70 -17.89 -23.14 12.63
C ASP A 70 -19.01 -23.37 13.66
#